data_AF-A0A933EA87-F1
#
_entry.id   AF-A0A933EA87-F1
#
_cell.length_a   1.000
_cell.length_b   1.000
_cell.length_c   1.000
_cell.angle_alpha   90.00
_cell.angle_beta   90.00
_cell.angle_gamma   90.00
#
_symmetry.space_group_name_H-M   'P 1'
#
loop_
_entity.id
_entity.type
_entity.pdbx_description
1 polymer ?
#
loop_
_entity_poly.entity_id
_entity_poly.type
_entity_poly.pdbx_seq_one_letter_code
_entity_poly.pdbx_strand_id
1 'polypeptide(L)' 'MPTVPAEFFLPSSGFSPADLNRGAAELRRRAAEAVEALRECMMCPRDCGINRLEDRFAVCKTGRYAIVSSFFEHFG' A
#
# COMPACT_ATOMS: atom_id res chain seq x y z
N MET A 1 -20.49 -1.37 28.06
CA MET A 1 -19.32 -2.25 27.80
C MET A 1 -19.62 -2.99 26.52
N PRO A 2 -18.73 -2.98 25.52
CA PRO A 2 -19.07 -3.46 24.19
C PRO A 2 -19.44 -4.94 24.26
N THR A 3 -20.61 -5.30 23.75
CA THR A 3 -21.13 -6.66 23.64
C THR A 3 -20.60 -7.34 22.37
N VAL A 4 -19.30 -7.21 22.13
CA VAL A 4 -18.65 -7.86 20.99
C VAL A 4 -18.34 -9.29 21.42
N PRO A 5 -18.81 -10.31 20.68
CA PRO A 5 -18.45 -11.69 20.96
C PRO A 5 -16.93 -11.88 20.99
N ALA A 6 -16.44 -12.75 21.88
CA ALA A 6 -15.01 -12.88 22.17
C ALA A 6 -14.17 -13.22 20.93
N GLU A 7 -14.73 -13.96 19.99
CA GLU A 7 -14.13 -14.33 18.71
C GLU A 7 -13.86 -13.13 17.77
N PHE A 8 -14.54 -12.01 17.97
CA PHE A 8 -14.36 -10.77 17.22
C PHE A 8 -13.64 -9.69 18.03
N PHE A 9 -13.21 -10.00 19.25
CA PHE A 9 -12.49 -9.07 20.11
C PHE A 9 -10.98 -9.31 20.02
N LEU A 10 -10.27 -8.39 19.36
CA LEU A 10 -8.82 -8.36 19.36
C LEU A 10 -8.33 -7.31 20.38
N PRO A 11 -7.72 -7.72 21.52
CA PRO A 11 -7.20 -6.75 22.49
C PRO A 11 -6.02 -5.99 21.88
N SER A 12 -5.89 -4.69 22.21
CA SER A 12 -4.79 -3.85 21.72
C SER A 12 -3.41 -4.39 22.12
N SER A 13 -3.31 -5.05 23.27
CA SER A 13 -2.08 -5.72 23.73
C SER A 13 -1.65 -6.92 22.87
N GLY A 14 -2.57 -7.50 22.10
CA GLY A 14 -2.31 -8.61 21.17
C GLY A 14 -2.30 -8.20 19.70
N PHE A 15 -2.55 -6.92 19.39
CA PHE A 15 -2.57 -6.42 18.03
C PHE A 15 -1.17 -6.02 17.56
N SER A 16 -0.77 -6.47 16.38
CA SER A 16 0.40 -5.98 15.65
C SER A 16 -0.01 -5.70 14.20
N PRO A 17 0.23 -4.48 13.66
CA PRO A 17 0.06 -4.17 12.26
C PRO A 17 0.72 -5.21 11.35
N ALA A 18 0.03 -5.57 10.25
CA ALA A 18 0.49 -6.64 9.38
C ALA A 18 1.87 -6.35 8.75
N ASP A 19 2.19 -5.08 8.50
CA ASP A 19 3.43 -4.68 7.85
C ASP A 19 4.63 -4.69 8.81
N LEU A 20 4.44 -4.46 10.11
CA LEU A 20 5.50 -4.63 11.13
C LEU A 20 6.01 -6.07 11.24
N ASN A 21 5.18 -7.06 10.90
CA ASN A 21 5.56 -8.47 10.99
C ASN A 21 6.29 -8.98 9.73
N ARG A 22 6.56 -8.12 8.74
CA ARG A 22 7.26 -8.50 7.50
C ARG A 22 8.76 -8.27 7.61
N GLY A 23 9.55 -9.25 7.17
CA GLY A 23 11.00 -9.10 7.08
C GLY A 23 11.42 -8.09 6.00
N ALA A 24 12.54 -7.39 6.22
CA ALA A 24 13.03 -6.36 5.30
C ALA A 24 13.31 -6.88 3.87
N ALA A 25 13.62 -8.17 3.69
CA ALA A 25 13.78 -8.77 2.37
C ALA A 25 12.44 -8.81 1.60
N GLU A 26 11.36 -9.20 2.27
CA GLU A 26 10.02 -9.26 1.69
C GLU A 26 9.49 -7.87 1.33
N LEU A 27 9.72 -6.87 2.21
CA LEU A 27 9.35 -5.49 1.91
C LEU A 27 10.08 -4.95 0.67
N ARG A 28 11.37 -5.25 0.53
CA ARG A 28 12.14 -4.86 -0.68
C ARG A 28 11.63 -5.54 -1.94
N ARG A 29 11.29 -6.84 -1.86
CA ARG A 29 10.72 -7.59 -2.99
C ARG A 29 9.41 -6.97 -3.45
N ARG A 30 8.46 -6.73 -2.53
CA ARG A 30 7.17 -6.09 -2.85
C ARG A 30 7.33 -4.68 -3.39
N ALA A 31 8.27 -3.91 -2.86
CA ALA A 31 8.56 -2.57 -3.38
C ALA A 31 9.07 -2.61 -4.82
N ALA A 32 9.95 -3.56 -5.15
CA ALA A 32 10.44 -3.74 -6.52
C ALA A 32 9.30 -4.13 -7.49
N GLU A 33 8.42 -5.04 -7.07
CA GLU A 33 7.24 -5.45 -7.86
C GLU A 33 6.27 -4.29 -8.09
N ALA A 34 5.99 -3.50 -7.05
CA ALA A 34 5.15 -2.32 -7.15
C ALA A 34 5.73 -1.27 -8.09
N VAL A 35 7.06 -1.10 -8.11
CA VAL A 35 7.76 -0.21 -9.05
C VAL A 35 7.67 -0.74 -10.48
N GLU A 36 7.86 -2.03 -10.72
CA GLU A 36 7.77 -2.59 -12.07
C GLU A 36 6.35 -2.49 -12.64
N ALA A 37 5.33 -2.67 -11.80
CA ALA A 37 3.92 -2.47 -12.17
C ALA A 37 3.61 -1.03 -12.61
N LEU A 38 4.49 -0.06 -12.37
CA LEU A 38 4.35 1.31 -12.89
C LEU A 38 4.63 1.42 -14.39
N ARG A 39 5.23 0.40 -15.03
CA ARG A 39 5.45 0.37 -16.49
C ARG A 39 4.13 0.39 -17.28
N GLU A 40 3.09 -0.21 -16.73
CA GLU A 40 1.72 -0.20 -17.23
C GLU A 40 0.79 0.04 -16.04
N CYS A 41 0.62 1.31 -15.66
CA CYS A 41 0.04 1.63 -14.35
C CYS A 41 -1.48 1.44 -14.30
N MET A 42 -1.89 0.41 -13.54
CA MET A 42 -3.27 0.00 -13.27
C MET A 42 -3.75 0.34 -11.84
N MET A 43 -2.98 1.15 -11.11
CA MET A 43 -3.20 1.39 -9.67
C MET A 43 -4.49 2.16 -9.34
N CYS A 44 -5.07 2.84 -10.33
CA CYS A 44 -6.33 3.54 -10.18
C CYS A 44 -7.42 2.86 -11.03
N PRO A 45 -8.70 2.96 -10.64
CA PRO A 45 -9.80 2.28 -11.35
C PRO A 45 -10.06 2.81 -12.77
N ARG A 46 -9.31 3.83 -13.22
CA ARG A 46 -9.41 4.38 -14.57
C ARG A 46 -8.62 3.58 -15.60
N ASP A 47 -7.73 2.69 -15.16
CA ASP A 47 -7.00 1.80 -16.06
C ASP A 47 -6.31 2.56 -17.21
N CYS A 48 -5.41 3.49 -16.85
CA CYS A 48 -4.82 4.39 -17.84
C CYS A 48 -3.65 3.78 -18.63
N GLY A 49 -3.05 2.69 -18.15
CA GLY A 49 -1.89 2.02 -18.77
C GLY A 49 -0.62 2.88 -18.92
N ILE A 50 -0.59 4.14 -18.47
CA ILE A 50 0.57 5.03 -18.69
C ILE A 50 1.82 4.48 -17.98
N ASN A 51 2.92 4.43 -18.72
CA ASN A 51 4.26 4.14 -18.19
C ASN A 51 4.74 5.28 -17.29
N ARG A 52 4.66 5.09 -15.97
CA ARG A 52 5.16 6.08 -14.99
C ARG A 52 6.67 6.02 -14.82
N LEU A 53 7.35 4.98 -15.32
CA LEU A 53 8.81 4.92 -15.27
C LEU A 53 9.48 6.01 -16.12
N GLU A 54 8.76 6.52 -17.13
CA GLU A 54 9.14 7.67 -17.94
C GLU A 54 8.68 9.01 -17.36
N ASP A 55 8.21 9.02 -16.10
CA ASP A 55 7.65 10.19 -15.40
C ASP A 55 6.43 10.83 -16.08
N ARG A 56 5.72 10.06 -16.91
CA ARG A 56 4.47 10.49 -17.56
C ARG A 56 3.28 10.34 -16.61
N PHE A 57 2.25 11.18 -16.80
CA PHE A 57 1.03 11.16 -15.99
C PHE A 57 -0.25 11.29 -16.82
N ALA A 58 -1.36 10.86 -16.22
CA ALA A 58 -2.72 11.02 -16.74
C ALA A 58 -3.49 12.06 -15.89
N VAL A 59 -4.82 11.97 -15.91
CA VAL A 59 -5.74 12.69 -15.02
C VAL A 59 -5.33 12.64 -13.53
N CYS A 60 -4.67 11.57 -13.06
CA CYS A 60 -4.22 11.48 -11.67
C CYS A 60 -3.01 12.36 -11.32
N LYS A 61 -2.31 12.92 -12.32
CA LYS A 61 -1.13 13.79 -12.16
C LYS A 61 0.01 13.17 -11.33
N THR A 62 0.17 11.85 -11.40
CA THR A 62 1.22 11.10 -10.70
C THR A 62 2.21 10.55 -11.72
N GLY A 63 3.47 10.99 -11.66
CA GLY A 63 4.60 10.46 -12.45
C GLY A 63 5.29 9.27 -11.76
N ARG A 64 6.62 9.17 -11.89
CA ARG A 64 7.44 8.09 -11.30
C ARG A 64 7.40 8.09 -9.78
N TYR A 65 7.37 9.29 -9.21
CA TYR A 65 7.40 9.52 -7.77
C TYR A 65 6.04 10.10 -7.34
N ALA A 66 5.34 9.35 -6.51
CA ALA A 66 4.12 9.83 -5.88
C ALA A 66 4.44 10.80 -4.75
N ILE A 67 3.58 11.81 -4.56
CA ILE A 67 3.63 12.66 -3.38
C ILE A 67 3.01 11.88 -2.22
N VAL A 68 3.74 11.80 -1.10
CA VAL A 68 3.27 11.15 0.13
C VAL A 68 2.84 12.24 1.10
N SER A 69 1.54 12.31 1.40
CA SER A 69 1.00 13.27 2.37
C SER A 69 1.15 12.79 3.82
N SER A 70 1.18 11.48 4.05
CA SER A 70 1.25 10.85 5.37
C SER A 70 1.73 9.40 5.25
N PHE A 71 2.40 8.89 6.29
CA PHE A 71 2.70 7.47 6.43
C PHE A 71 2.52 7.06 7.90
N PHE A 72 1.88 5.92 8.13
CA PHE A 72 1.71 5.29 9.44
C PHE A 72 1.28 3.84 9.23
N GLU A 73 1.45 3.01 10.26
CA GLU A 73 0.96 1.63 10.25
C GLU A 73 -0.57 1.60 10.14
N HIS A 74 -1.11 0.96 9.10
CA HIS A 74 -2.56 0.76 8.98
C HIS A 74 -3.00 -0.40 9.88
N PHE A 75 -4.17 -0.28 10.50
CA PHE A 75 -4.69 -1.27 11.46
C PHE A 75 -5.22 -2.57 10.82
N GLY A 76 -4.86 -2.85 9.56
CA GLY A 76 -5.60 -3.78 8.70
C GLY A 76 -6.68 -3.02 7.96
#